data_AF-A0A3S4HLU9-F1
#
_entry.id   AF-A0A3S4HLU9-F1
#
_cell.length_a   1.000
_cell.length_b   1.000
_cell.length_c   1.000
_cell.angle_alpha   90.00
_cell.angle_beta   90.00
_cell.angle_gamma   90.00
#
_symmetry.space_group_name_H-M   'P 1'
#
loop_
_entity.id
_entity.type
_entity.pdbx_description
1 polymer ?
#
loop_
_entity_poly.entity_id
_entity_poly.type
_entity_poly.pdbx_seq_one_letter_code
_entity_poly.pdbx_strand_id
1 'polypeptide(L)'
;MLDRIRGQLEQLSSAERKVADLVLEQPYTVIQAAVAEIARNAGVSQPTVIRFCRTVGCSGLPDFKLKLAGSLVTGVPYVHSSVRPEDPTSEIVAKVFDNTVSALLKCRNDVNPQAIEAAVRLLTDANRIEFYGLGNSGIIAADAQHKFFRFGIPTVAYSDTHIQMMAASVLGRMTCWWPSPAPAAPWSSWTRWTWRWPPAPR
;
A
#
# COMPACT_ATOMS: atom_id res chain seq x y z
N MET A 1 -12.52 -1.03 -8.35
CA MET A 1 -13.27 -0.40 -9.46
C MET A 1 -13.02 1.10 -9.49
N LEU A 2 -13.14 1.82 -8.38
CA LEU A 2 -12.84 3.26 -8.32
C LEU A 2 -11.46 3.64 -8.88
N ASP A 3 -10.40 2.91 -8.53
CA ASP A 3 -9.05 3.20 -9.06
C ASP A 3 -8.92 2.94 -10.56
N ARG A 4 -9.66 1.96 -11.09
CA ARG A 4 -9.74 1.71 -12.54
C ARG A 4 -10.39 2.88 -13.26
N ILE A 5 -11.48 3.41 -12.70
CA ILE A 5 -12.16 4.59 -13.26
C ILE A 5 -11.20 5.79 -13.26
N ARG A 6 -10.51 6.05 -12.15
CA ARG A 6 -9.51 7.14 -12.05
C ARG A 6 -8.40 7.01 -13.10
N GLY A 7 -7.86 5.80 -13.30
CA GLY A 7 -6.81 5.53 -14.27
C GLY A 7 -7.25 5.66 -15.74
N GLN A 8 -8.55 5.66 -16.02
CA GLN A 8 -9.10 5.75 -17.38
C GLN A 8 -9.73 7.11 -17.71
N LEU A 9 -9.77 8.07 -16.77
CA LEU A 9 -10.44 9.36 -16.95
C LEU A 9 -10.04 10.13 -18.21
N GLU A 10 -8.75 10.07 -18.60
CA GLU A 10 -8.23 10.75 -19.79
C GLU A 10 -8.63 10.07 -21.11
N GLN A 11 -9.03 8.79 -21.05
CA GLN A 11 -9.40 7.99 -22.21
C GLN A 11 -10.92 7.98 -22.45
N LEU A 12 -11.71 8.52 -21.50
CA LEU A 12 -13.17 8.59 -21.61
C LEU A 12 -13.60 9.73 -22.51
N SER A 13 -14.67 9.51 -23.28
CA SER A 13 -15.34 10.61 -23.98
C SER A 13 -15.92 11.63 -22.99
N SER A 14 -16.17 12.86 -23.44
CA SER A 14 -16.75 13.91 -22.58
C SER A 14 -18.07 13.50 -21.91
N ALA A 15 -18.88 12.68 -22.59
CA ALA A 15 -20.14 12.16 -22.05
C ALA A 15 -19.92 11.03 -21.02
N GLU A 16 -18.97 10.13 -21.27
CA GLU A 16 -18.63 9.06 -20.31
C GLU A 16 -17.93 9.62 -19.07
N ARG A 17 -17.15 10.70 -19.22
CA ARG A 17 -16.48 11.36 -18.12
C ARG A 17 -17.48 11.93 -17.10
N LYS A 18 -18.59 12.50 -17.55
CA LYS A 18 -19.69 12.92 -16.65
C LYS A 18 -20.25 11.77 -15.80
N VAL A 19 -20.34 10.57 -16.38
CA VAL A 19 -20.76 9.37 -15.65
C VAL A 19 -19.68 8.94 -14.66
N ALA A 20 -18.41 8.97 -15.07
CA ALA A 20 -17.27 8.67 -14.20
C ALA A 20 -17.20 9.62 -13.00
N ASP A 21 -17.37 10.92 -13.22
CA ASP A 21 -17.34 11.95 -12.18
C ASP A 21 -18.47 11.71 -11.17
N LEU A 22 -19.70 11.46 -11.63
CA LEU A 22 -20.82 11.09 -10.75
C LEU A 22 -20.53 9.83 -9.92
N VAL A 23 -19.93 8.80 -10.53
CA VAL A 23 -19.55 7.56 -9.82
C VAL A 23 -18.48 7.82 -8.77
N LEU A 24 -17.50 8.68 -9.05
CA LEU A 24 -16.42 9.00 -8.13
C LEU A 24 -16.89 9.88 -6.97
N GLU A 25 -17.85 10.78 -7.21
CA GLU A 25 -18.44 11.63 -6.18
C GLU A 25 -19.47 10.89 -5.30
N GLN A 26 -20.32 10.05 -5.91
CA GLN A 26 -21.48 9.45 -5.23
C GLN A 26 -21.63 7.95 -5.51
N PRO A 27 -20.64 7.10 -5.16
CA PRO A 27 -20.63 5.70 -5.55
C PRO A 27 -21.77 4.88 -4.92
N TYR A 28 -22.17 5.17 -3.67
CA TYR A 28 -23.27 4.49 -2.99
C TYR A 28 -24.62 4.78 -3.66
N THR A 29 -24.86 6.02 -4.04
CA THR A 29 -26.06 6.44 -4.77
C THR A 29 -26.16 5.73 -6.12
N VAL A 30 -25.06 5.64 -6.86
CA VAL A 30 -25.02 4.98 -8.17
C VAL A 30 -25.31 3.48 -8.07
N ILE A 31 -24.87 2.80 -7.00
CA ILE A 31 -25.17 1.37 -6.80
C ILE A 31 -26.69 1.15 -6.68
N GLN A 32 -27.40 2.05 -6.00
CA GLN A 32 -28.83 1.91 -5.75
C GLN A 32 -29.72 2.46 -6.89
N ALA A 33 -29.24 3.48 -7.62
CA ALA A 33 -30.02 4.18 -8.65
C ALA A 33 -30.30 3.35 -9.91
N ALA A 34 -31.47 3.51 -10.51
CA ALA A 34 -31.78 2.92 -11.81
C ALA A 34 -30.96 3.59 -12.94
N VAL A 35 -30.79 2.93 -14.10
CA VAL A 35 -30.03 3.49 -15.24
C VAL A 35 -30.54 4.87 -15.69
N ALA A 36 -31.86 5.07 -15.67
CA ALA A 36 -32.49 6.34 -16.01
C ALA A 36 -32.12 7.46 -15.04
N GLU A 37 -31.97 7.13 -13.77
CA GLU A 37 -31.61 8.07 -12.71
C GLU A 37 -30.12 8.41 -12.74
N ILE A 38 -29.26 7.43 -12.99
CA ILE A 38 -27.81 7.65 -13.23
C ILE A 38 -27.62 8.58 -14.43
N ALA A 39 -28.34 8.32 -15.53
CA ALA A 39 -28.27 9.12 -16.74
C ALA A 39 -28.72 10.57 -16.50
N ARG A 40 -29.84 10.74 -15.79
CA ARG A 40 -30.36 12.06 -15.39
C ARG A 40 -29.36 12.82 -14.50
N ASN A 41 -28.82 12.18 -13.47
CA ASN A 41 -27.91 12.81 -12.52
C ASN A 41 -26.57 13.18 -13.18
N ALA A 42 -26.09 12.39 -14.14
CA ALA A 42 -24.88 12.69 -14.91
C ALA A 42 -25.15 13.64 -16.11
N GLY A 43 -26.41 13.98 -16.42
CA GLY A 43 -26.77 14.80 -17.57
C GLY A 43 -26.44 14.16 -18.91
N VAL A 44 -26.68 12.85 -19.05
CA VAL A 44 -26.41 12.04 -20.25
C VAL A 44 -27.61 11.15 -20.62
N SER A 45 -27.54 10.45 -21.75
CA SER A 45 -28.54 9.46 -22.15
C SER A 45 -28.26 8.09 -21.52
N GLN A 46 -29.29 7.25 -21.36
CA GLN A 46 -29.14 5.90 -20.82
C GLN A 46 -28.14 5.02 -21.62
N PRO A 47 -28.10 5.08 -22.97
CA PRO A 47 -27.07 4.36 -23.73
C PRO A 47 -25.63 4.78 -23.40
N THR A 48 -25.40 6.05 -23.03
CA THR A 48 -24.07 6.53 -22.59
C THR A 48 -23.64 5.85 -21.29
N VAL A 49 -24.56 5.67 -20.33
CA VAL A 49 -24.26 4.95 -19.07
C VAL A 49 -23.86 3.50 -19.36
N ILE A 50 -24.57 2.82 -20.26
CA ILE A 50 -24.24 1.45 -20.65
C ILE A 50 -22.90 1.37 -21.40
N ARG A 51 -22.62 2.34 -22.27
CA ARG A 51 -21.34 2.44 -22.99
C ARG A 51 -20.19 2.65 -22.01
N PHE A 52 -20.31 3.59 -21.08
CA PHE A 52 -19.35 3.81 -20.00
C PHE A 52 -19.03 2.50 -19.26
N CYS A 53 -20.06 1.74 -18.84
CA CYS A 53 -19.87 0.45 -18.16
C CYS A 53 -19.01 -0.52 -18.99
N ARG A 54 -19.19 -0.56 -20.32
CA ARG A 54 -18.39 -1.37 -21.24
C ARG A 54 -16.99 -0.85 -21.43
N THR A 55 -16.82 0.47 -21.55
CA THR A 55 -15.52 1.14 -21.68
C THR A 55 -14.63 0.87 -20.46
N VAL A 56 -15.21 0.81 -19.25
CA VAL A 56 -14.49 0.41 -18.02
C VAL A 56 -14.41 -1.11 -17.82
N GLY A 57 -14.71 -1.91 -18.85
CA GLY A 57 -14.52 -3.36 -18.88
C GLY A 57 -15.55 -4.19 -18.12
N CYS A 58 -16.80 -3.72 -18.07
CA CYS A 58 -17.94 -4.48 -17.54
C CYS A 58 -18.89 -4.91 -18.67
N SER A 59 -19.59 -6.02 -18.50
CA SER A 59 -20.54 -6.51 -19.52
C SER A 59 -21.80 -5.64 -19.65
N GLY A 60 -22.13 -4.89 -18.60
CA GLY A 60 -23.25 -3.94 -18.55
C GLY A 60 -23.39 -3.32 -17.15
N LEU A 61 -24.50 -2.61 -16.92
CA LEU A 61 -24.76 -1.94 -15.64
C LEU A 61 -24.84 -2.88 -14.42
N PRO A 62 -25.47 -4.08 -14.50
CA PRO A 62 -25.51 -4.99 -13.36
C PRO A 62 -24.12 -5.47 -12.92
N ASP A 63 -23.27 -5.89 -13.88
CA ASP A 63 -21.88 -6.29 -13.62
C ASP A 63 -21.04 -5.12 -13.09
N PHE A 64 -21.24 -3.93 -13.66
CA PHE A 64 -20.60 -2.71 -13.15
C PHE A 64 -20.99 -2.44 -11.70
N LYS A 65 -22.27 -2.48 -11.34
CA LYS A 65 -22.75 -2.27 -9.97
C LYS A 65 -22.20 -3.32 -9.01
N LEU A 66 -22.13 -4.58 -9.42
CA LEU A 66 -21.57 -5.66 -8.61
C LEU A 66 -20.08 -5.42 -8.34
N LYS A 67 -19.30 -5.06 -9.36
CA LYS A 67 -17.87 -4.75 -9.21
C LYS A 67 -17.62 -3.43 -8.46
N LEU A 68 -18.50 -2.44 -8.63
CA LEU A 68 -18.46 -1.18 -7.89
C LEU A 68 -18.76 -1.43 -6.41
N ALA A 69 -19.85 -2.15 -6.11
CA ALA A 69 -20.18 -2.60 -4.76
C ALA A 69 -19.03 -3.43 -4.16
N GLY A 70 -18.47 -4.39 -4.89
CA GLY A 70 -17.29 -5.14 -4.45
C GLY A 70 -16.08 -4.26 -4.13
N SER A 71 -15.90 -3.15 -4.85
CA SER A 71 -14.83 -2.17 -4.56
C SER A 71 -15.14 -1.15 -3.47
N LEU A 72 -16.41 -1.04 -3.06
CA LEU A 72 -16.81 -0.35 -1.83
C LEU A 72 -16.79 -1.32 -0.64
N VAL A 73 -16.99 -2.62 -0.92
CA VAL A 73 -16.98 -3.75 0.01
C VAL A 73 -15.59 -4.40 0.11
N THR A 74 -14.54 -3.77 -0.45
CA THR A 74 -13.16 -4.00 0.02
C THR A 74 -13.04 -3.42 1.43
N GLY A 75 -13.59 -4.16 2.39
CA GLY A 75 -13.91 -3.67 3.72
C GLY A 75 -14.44 -4.80 4.61
N VAL A 76 -13.64 -5.76 5.11
CA VAL A 76 -13.10 -5.51 6.46
C VAL A 76 -12.50 -4.12 6.44
N PRO A 77 -13.15 -3.12 7.08
CA PRO A 77 -12.78 -1.74 6.89
C PRO A 77 -11.28 -1.62 7.12
N TYR A 78 -10.53 -1.40 6.05
CA TYR A 78 -9.22 -0.78 6.09
C TYR A 78 -9.38 0.72 6.37
N VAL A 79 -10.35 1.06 7.21
CA VAL A 79 -10.33 2.30 7.93
C VAL A 79 -9.35 2.01 9.03
N HIS A 80 -8.13 2.52 8.89
CA HIS A 80 -7.30 2.74 10.06
C HIS A 80 -8.14 3.58 11.02
N SER A 81 -8.82 2.91 11.93
CA SER A 81 -9.76 3.54 12.84
C SER A 81 -8.92 4.14 13.92
N SER A 82 -8.75 5.46 13.88
CA SER A 82 -8.02 6.16 14.92
C SER A 82 -8.72 5.90 16.24
N VAL A 83 -7.99 5.31 17.19
CA VAL A 83 -8.43 5.18 18.58
C VAL A 83 -8.53 6.59 19.14
N ARG A 84 -9.71 6.94 19.66
CA ARG A 84 -9.96 8.23 20.29
C ARG A 84 -9.97 8.08 21.81
N PRO A 85 -9.53 9.09 22.59
CA PRO A 85 -9.59 9.03 24.05
C PRO A 85 -11.01 8.77 24.60
N GLU A 86 -12.04 9.16 23.85
CA GLU A 86 -13.45 9.06 24.24
C GLU A 86 -14.12 7.75 23.82
N ASP A 87 -13.42 6.86 23.12
CA ASP A 87 -13.97 5.58 22.67
C ASP A 87 -14.22 4.64 23.88
N PRO A 88 -15.34 3.88 23.92
CA PRO A 88 -15.52 2.86 24.93
C PRO A 88 -14.49 1.74 24.75
N THR A 89 -14.04 1.12 25.84
CA THR A 89 -12.97 0.09 25.82
C THR A 89 -13.24 -1.05 24.84
N SER A 90 -14.49 -1.49 24.71
CA SER A 90 -14.90 -2.52 23.74
C SER A 90 -14.63 -2.11 22.29
N GLU A 91 -14.83 -0.83 21.96
CA GLU A 91 -14.50 -0.30 20.63
C GLU A 91 -13.00 -0.12 20.45
N ILE A 92 -12.25 0.30 21.48
CA ILE A 92 -10.79 0.41 21.40
C ILE A 92 -10.17 -0.95 21.07
N VAL A 93 -10.60 -2.01 21.76
CA VAL A 93 -10.14 -3.38 21.51
C VAL A 93 -10.41 -3.77 20.06
N ALA A 94 -11.64 -3.61 19.59
CA ALA A 94 -11.99 -3.91 18.20
C ALA A 94 -11.12 -3.13 17.21
N LYS A 95 -11.00 -1.81 17.38
CA LYS A 95 -10.21 -0.93 16.50
C LYS A 95 -8.73 -1.35 16.44
N VAL A 96 -8.11 -1.68 17.57
CA VAL A 96 -6.68 -2.08 17.59
C VAL A 96 -6.47 -3.40 16.86
N PHE A 97 -7.30 -4.42 17.12
CA PHE A 97 -7.18 -5.72 16.46
C PHE A 97 -7.51 -5.61 14.97
N ASP A 98 -8.59 -4.91 14.61
CA ASP A 98 -8.99 -4.74 13.22
C ASP A 98 -7.95 -3.96 12.42
N ASN A 99 -7.33 -2.91 13.00
CA ASN A 99 -6.22 -2.19 12.38
C ASN A 99 -5.00 -3.09 12.16
N THR A 100 -4.69 -3.97 13.12
CA THR A 100 -3.56 -4.91 13.03
C THR A 100 -3.81 -5.97 11.96
N VAL A 101 -4.99 -6.60 11.96
CA VAL A 101 -5.41 -7.59 10.96
C VAL A 101 -5.38 -6.97 9.57
N SER A 102 -5.89 -5.75 9.45
CA SER A 102 -5.83 -4.96 8.23
C SER A 102 -4.37 -4.80 7.78
N ALA A 103 -3.50 -4.22 8.61
CA ALA A 103 -2.09 -4.02 8.24
C ALA A 103 -1.40 -5.32 7.76
N LEU A 104 -1.67 -6.45 8.42
CA LEU A 104 -1.13 -7.76 8.03
C LEU A 104 -1.68 -8.25 6.69
N LEU A 105 -2.99 -8.15 6.48
CA LEU A 105 -3.62 -8.58 5.23
C LEU A 105 -3.16 -7.72 4.04
N LYS A 106 -2.90 -6.42 4.24
CA LYS A 106 -2.37 -5.53 3.20
C LYS A 106 -0.93 -5.90 2.89
N CYS A 107 -0.10 -6.07 3.93
CA CYS A 107 1.27 -6.54 3.76
C CYS A 107 1.30 -7.84 2.94
N ARG A 108 0.48 -8.84 3.28
CA ARG A 108 0.37 -10.09 2.53
C ARG A 108 0.04 -9.88 1.05
N ASN A 109 -0.89 -8.98 0.74
CA ASN A 109 -1.34 -8.75 -0.64
C ASN A 109 -0.33 -7.89 -1.45
N ASP A 110 0.46 -7.05 -0.78
CA ASP A 110 1.45 -6.17 -1.41
C ASP A 110 2.84 -6.83 -1.56
N VAL A 111 3.10 -7.93 -0.84
CA VAL A 111 4.38 -8.66 -0.92
C VAL A 111 4.58 -9.24 -2.31
N ASN A 112 5.71 -8.86 -2.92
CA ASN A 112 6.19 -9.43 -4.17
C ASN A 112 7.10 -10.64 -3.87
N PRO A 113 6.72 -11.88 -4.23
CA PRO A 113 7.51 -13.08 -3.95
C PRO A 113 8.91 -13.05 -4.54
N GLN A 114 9.08 -12.51 -5.75
CA GLN A 114 10.38 -12.42 -6.42
C GLN A 114 11.32 -11.46 -5.69
N ALA A 115 10.79 -10.37 -5.10
CA ALA A 115 11.58 -9.46 -4.28
C ALA A 115 12.06 -10.12 -2.98
N ILE A 116 11.22 -10.97 -2.38
CA ILE A 116 11.59 -11.75 -1.19
C ILE A 116 12.70 -12.75 -1.52
N GLU A 117 12.59 -13.49 -2.62
CA GLU A 117 13.65 -14.41 -3.06
C GLU A 117 14.98 -13.70 -3.32
N ALA A 118 14.95 -12.55 -3.97
CA ALA A 118 16.15 -11.73 -4.20
C ALA A 118 16.77 -11.26 -2.87
N ALA A 119 15.96 -10.81 -1.92
CA ALA A 119 16.43 -10.42 -0.59
C ALA A 119 17.06 -11.60 0.17
N VAL A 120 16.46 -12.79 0.12
CA VAL A 120 17.00 -14.00 0.76
C VAL A 120 18.38 -14.35 0.19
N ARG A 121 18.56 -14.30 -1.13
CA ARG A 121 19.88 -14.54 -1.76
C ARG A 121 20.92 -13.54 -1.28
N LEU A 122 20.59 -12.24 -1.29
CA LEU A 122 21.50 -11.20 -0.80
C LEU A 122 21.90 -11.41 0.67
N LEU A 123 20.95 -11.80 1.51
CA LEU A 123 21.19 -11.99 2.94
C LEU A 123 21.99 -13.26 3.22
N THR A 124 21.80 -14.33 2.43
CA THR A 124 22.52 -15.60 2.60
C THR A 124 23.97 -15.54 2.10
N ASP A 125 24.24 -14.73 1.07
CA ASP A 125 25.60 -14.51 0.54
C ASP A 125 26.39 -13.41 1.31
N ALA A 126 25.76 -12.77 2.30
CA ALA A 126 26.37 -11.67 3.03
C ALA A 126 27.41 -12.16 4.07
N ASN A 127 28.57 -11.51 4.10
CA ASN A 127 29.59 -11.77 5.13
C ASN A 127 29.21 -11.21 6.51
N ARG A 128 28.30 -10.22 6.55
CA ARG A 128 27.66 -9.69 7.76
C ARG A 128 26.38 -8.94 7.39
N ILE A 129 25.47 -8.83 8.35
CA ILE A 129 24.20 -8.13 8.20
C ILE A 129 24.10 -7.06 9.28
N GLU A 130 23.80 -5.82 8.87
CA GLU A 130 23.69 -4.70 9.80
C GLU A 130 22.29 -4.09 9.71
N PHE A 131 21.62 -3.98 10.86
CA PHE A 131 20.28 -3.40 10.98
C PHE A 131 20.37 -1.99 11.57
N TYR A 132 19.64 -1.06 10.98
CA TYR A 132 19.66 0.35 11.34
C TYR A 132 18.24 0.78 11.69
N GLY A 133 18.01 1.26 12.91
CA GLY A 133 16.67 1.68 13.33
C GLY A 133 16.70 2.66 14.49
N LEU A 134 15.95 3.76 14.36
CA LEU A 134 15.77 4.78 15.39
C LEU A 134 14.36 4.67 16.00
N GLY A 135 14.23 4.95 17.30
CA GLY A 135 12.95 4.91 18.02
C GLY A 135 12.30 3.52 17.92
N ASN A 136 11.02 3.47 17.54
CA ASN A 136 10.29 2.21 17.38
C ASN A 136 10.94 1.25 16.38
N SER A 137 11.57 1.77 15.32
CA SER A 137 12.30 0.97 14.35
C SER A 137 13.57 0.34 14.93
N GLY A 138 14.13 0.93 16.01
CA GLY A 138 15.27 0.34 16.72
C GLY A 138 14.91 -0.98 17.40
N ILE A 139 13.70 -1.09 17.96
CA ILE A 139 13.20 -2.34 18.55
C ILE A 139 13.07 -3.43 17.46
N ILE A 140 12.55 -3.05 16.29
CA ILE A 140 12.44 -3.97 15.14
C ILE A 140 13.82 -4.39 14.63
N ALA A 141 14.78 -3.47 14.57
CA ALA A 141 16.16 -3.78 14.19
C ALA A 141 16.83 -4.76 15.16
N ALA A 142 16.62 -4.58 16.47
CA ALA A 142 17.13 -5.48 17.50
C ALA A 142 16.48 -6.88 17.42
N ASP A 143 15.16 -6.93 17.19
CA ASP A 143 14.44 -8.19 16.95
C ASP A 143 14.93 -8.91 15.68
N ALA A 144 15.18 -8.16 14.60
CA ALA A 144 15.78 -8.71 13.38
C ALA A 144 17.18 -9.26 13.65
N GLN A 145 18.06 -8.53 14.34
CA GLN A 145 19.36 -9.08 14.76
C GLN A 145 19.19 -10.39 15.54
N HIS A 146 18.28 -10.44 16.51
CA HIS A 146 18.06 -11.64 17.32
C HIS A 146 17.58 -12.85 16.50
N LYS A 147 16.76 -12.63 15.48
CA LYS A 147 16.29 -13.67 14.57
C LYS A 147 17.40 -14.13 13.63
N PHE A 148 18.11 -13.19 13.02
CA PHE A 148 19.14 -13.48 12.02
C PHE A 148 20.43 -14.06 12.62
N PHE A 149 20.71 -13.78 13.89
CA PHE A 149 21.82 -14.41 14.63
C PHE A 149 21.80 -15.94 14.54
N ARG A 150 20.62 -16.55 14.44
CA ARG A 150 20.46 -18.02 14.35
C ARG A 150 20.92 -18.62 13.03
N PHE A 151 21.19 -17.80 12.00
CA PHE A 151 21.63 -18.27 10.68
C PHE A 151 23.15 -18.35 10.53
N GLY A 152 23.92 -18.09 11.58
CA GLY A 152 25.38 -18.18 11.56
C GLY A 152 26.09 -17.05 10.80
N ILE A 153 25.34 -16.03 10.37
CA ILE A 153 25.86 -14.83 9.74
C ILE A 153 26.06 -13.76 10.82
N PRO A 154 27.23 -13.11 10.92
CA PRO A 154 27.44 -12.03 11.87
C PRO A 154 26.41 -10.92 11.70
N THR A 155 25.67 -10.61 12.77
CA THR A 155 24.59 -9.62 12.76
C THR A 155 24.74 -8.59 13.86
N VAL A 156 24.46 -7.32 13.57
CA VAL A 156 24.43 -6.23 14.55
C VAL A 156 23.31 -5.24 14.23
N ALA A 157 22.71 -4.66 15.26
CA ALA A 157 21.71 -3.61 15.17
C ALA A 157 22.23 -2.33 15.85
N TYR A 158 22.09 -1.21 15.16
CA TYR A 158 22.49 0.10 15.66
C TYR A 158 21.24 0.98 15.84
N SER A 159 21.09 1.53 17.05
CA SER A 159 20.01 2.49 17.37
C SER A 159 20.48 3.90 17.67
N ASP A 160 21.77 4.09 17.94
CA ASP A 160 22.39 5.40 18.08
C ASP A 160 22.78 5.96 16.71
N THR A 161 22.34 7.17 16.38
CA THR A 161 22.54 7.77 15.06
C THR A 161 24.01 8.06 14.76
N HIS A 162 24.82 8.40 15.76
CA HIS A 162 26.24 8.65 15.57
C HIS A 162 26.98 7.35 15.25
N ILE A 163 26.67 6.27 15.98
CA ILE A 163 27.23 4.94 15.72
C ILE A 163 26.76 4.41 14.36
N GLN A 164 25.50 4.62 13.98
CA GLN A 164 25.00 4.24 12.66
C GLN A 164 25.85 4.87 11.53
N MET A 165 26.18 6.16 11.63
CA MET A 165 27.01 6.84 10.63
C MET A 165 28.44 6.27 10.59
N MET A 166 29.04 6.03 11.76
CA MET A 166 30.37 5.41 11.84
C MET A 166 30.38 4.00 11.24
N ALA A 167 29.42 3.15 11.61
CA ALA A 167 29.29 1.78 11.09
C ALA A 167 29.07 1.77 9.57
N ALA A 168 28.19 2.64 9.06
CA ALA A 168 27.94 2.76 7.63
C ALA A 168 29.17 3.22 6.84
N SER A 169 30.06 4.03 7.44
CA SER A 169 31.30 4.49 6.78
C SER A 169 32.33 3.37 6.56
N VAL A 170 32.30 2.33 7.40
CA VAL A 170 33.19 1.17 7.30
C VAL A 170 32.52 -0.01 6.59
N LEU A 171 31.32 0.21 6.02
CA LEU A 171 30.54 -0.83 5.39
C LEU A 171 31.16 -1.27 4.05
N GLY A 172 31.83 -2.42 4.02
CA GLY A 172 32.42 -2.98 2.78
C GLY A 172 31.38 -3.38 1.73
N ARG A 173 31.82 -3.54 0.46
CA ARG A 173 30.99 -3.71 -0.76
C ARG A 173 30.00 -4.90 -0.78
N MET A 174 30.05 -5.84 0.17
CA MET A 174 29.19 -7.05 0.20
C MET A 174 28.15 -7.04 1.33
N THR A 175 27.85 -5.87 1.90
CA THR A 175 26.95 -5.76 3.06
C THR A 175 25.62 -5.16 2.61
N CYS A 176 24.52 -5.91 2.77
CA CYS A 176 23.18 -5.42 2.44
C CYS A 176 22.75 -4.36 3.49
N TRP A 177 22.37 -3.16 3.04
CA TRP A 177 21.96 -2.05 3.89
C TRP A 177 20.46 -1.80 3.76
N TRP A 178 19.77 -1.64 4.89
CA TRP A 178 18.38 -1.19 4.96
C TRP A 178 18.32 0.24 5.51
N PRO A 179 18.04 1.26 4.68
CA PRO A 179 17.74 2.60 5.19
C PRO A 179 16.39 2.62 5.91
N SER A 180 16.36 3.17 7.12
CA SER A 180 15.17 3.89 7.59
C SER A 180 15.02 5.19 6.78
N PRO A 181 13.80 5.62 6.39
CA PRO A 181 13.64 6.91 5.72
C PRO A 181 14.06 8.07 6.64
N ALA A 182 14.72 9.07 6.04
CA ALA A 182 15.26 10.25 6.72
C ALA A 182 14.16 11.14 7.33
N PRO A 183 14.44 11.88 8.43
CA PRO A 183 13.45 12.68 9.15
C PRO A 183 12.96 13.96 8.43
N ALA A 184 13.32 14.20 7.16
CA ALA A 184 13.04 15.46 6.45
C ALA A 184 12.28 15.29 5.11
N ALA A 185 11.70 14.12 4.83
CA ALA A 185 11.02 13.88 3.56
C ALA A 185 9.52 14.30 3.61
N PRO A 186 9.00 15.07 2.64
CA PRO A 186 7.58 15.40 2.56
C PRO A 186 6.72 14.14 2.43
N TRP A 187 5.50 14.17 3.00
CA TRP A 187 4.58 13.04 3.07
C TRP A 187 4.24 12.39 1.71
N SER A 188 4.51 13.07 0.59
CA SER A 188 4.34 12.55 -0.77
C SER A 188 5.42 11.55 -1.23
N SER A 189 6.49 11.36 -0.46
CA SER A 189 7.64 10.51 -0.84
C SER A 189 7.63 9.08 -0.25
N TRP A 190 6.62 8.74 0.56
CA TRP A 190 6.51 7.47 1.30
C TRP A 190 6.19 6.23 0.45
N THR A 191 6.08 6.37 -0.88
CA THR A 191 5.73 5.26 -1.80
C THR A 191 6.90 4.73 -2.60
N ARG A 192 8.11 5.28 -2.45
CA ARG A 192 9.28 4.85 -3.23
C ARG A 192 10.36 4.21 -2.36
N TRP A 193 10.25 2.90 -2.19
CA TRP A 193 11.33 2.04 -1.71
C TRP A 193 12.45 2.02 -2.75
N THR A 194 13.45 2.89 -2.64
CA THR A 194 14.60 2.86 -3.55
C THR A 194 15.68 1.94 -3.00
N TRP A 195 15.71 0.71 -3.53
CA TRP A 195 16.89 -0.13 -3.47
C TRP A 195 18.00 0.51 -4.30
N ARG A 196 19.06 1.03 -3.65
CA ARG A 196 20.26 1.47 -4.37
C ARG A 196 21.24 0.30 -4.44
N TRP A 197 21.27 -0.33 -5.61
CA TRP A 197 22.24 -1.35 -5.96
C TRP A 197 23.59 -0.71 -6.29
N PRO A 198 24.73 -1.28 -5.87
CA PRO A 198 26.00 -0.96 -6.50
C PRO A 198 25.98 -1.39 -7.98
N PRO A 199 26.65 -0.67 -8.90
CA PRO A 199 26.67 -1.03 -10.32
C PRO A 199 27.31 -2.40 -10.53
N ALA A 200 26.74 -3.18 -11.47
CA ALA A 200 27.23 -4.50 -11.83
C ALA A 200 28.68 -4.45 -12.39
N PRO A 201 29.50 -5.48 -12.13
CA PRO A 201 30.88 -5.52 -12.63
C PRO A 201 30.91 -5.69 -14.16
N ARG A 202 31.90 -5.05 -14.81
CA ARG A 202 32.28 -5.29 -16.21
C ARG A 202 33.14 -6.54 -16.31
#